data_AF-A0A352B6V4-F1
#
_entry.id   AF-A0A352B6V4-F1
#
_cell.length_a   1.000
_cell.length_b   1.000
_cell.length_c   1.000
_cell.angle_alpha   90.00
_cell.angle_beta   90.00
_cell.angle_gamma   90.00
#
_symmetry.space_group_name_H-M   'P 1'
#
loop_
_entity.id
_entity.type
_entity.pdbx_description
1 polymer ?
#
loop_
_entity_poly.entity_id
_entity_poly.type
_entity_poly.pdbx_seq_one_letter_code
_entity_poly.pdbx_strand_id
1 'polypeptide(L)'
;MAAGATLLALLREAGLDDYAPAHRLDRATSGCLLVARPEVAEPLRRAFAAHRVEKRYLALCQGQMEPPTGRIEAPLVRADPAAADAGRHKVAVDPAGRPAATRYRTVTAWRQASLVELVPESGRTHQLRVHLAHLGHPLLG
;
A
#
# COMPACT_ATOMS: atom_id res chain seq x y z
N MET A 1 24.27 7.43 -2.47
CA MET A 1 23.12 7.51 -3.39
C MET A 1 22.42 8.84 -3.15
N ALA A 2 22.33 9.71 -4.16
CA ALA A 2 21.67 11.00 -4.02
C ALA A 2 20.26 10.82 -3.45
N ALA A 3 19.87 11.65 -2.48
CA ALA A 3 18.50 11.69 -1.99
C ALA A 3 17.60 12.06 -3.19
N GLY A 4 16.91 11.07 -3.75
CA GLY A 4 16.05 11.27 -4.91
C GLY A 4 15.01 12.35 -4.61
N ALA A 5 14.80 13.26 -5.57
CA ALA A 5 13.81 14.31 -5.44
C ALA A 5 12.44 13.72 -5.11
N THR A 6 11.75 14.31 -4.13
CA THR A 6 10.37 13.92 -3.80
C THR A 6 9.43 14.37 -4.92
N LEU A 7 8.27 13.73 -5.07
CA LEU A 7 7.26 14.21 -6.01
C LEU A 7 6.93 15.69 -5.80
N LEU A 8 6.81 16.14 -4.54
CA LEU A 8 6.51 17.55 -4.24
C LEU A 8 7.63 18.49 -4.70
N ALA A 9 8.89 18.06 -4.61
CA ALA A 9 10.01 18.82 -5.15
C ALA A 9 9.94 18.90 -6.68
N LEU A 10 9.68 17.78 -7.35
CA LEU A 10 9.53 17.72 -8.82
C LEU A 10 8.36 18.57 -9.33
N LEU A 11 7.22 18.58 -8.62
CA LEU A 11 6.07 19.44 -8.97
C LEU A 11 6.44 20.92 -8.88
N ARG A 12 7.17 21.31 -7.82
CA ARG A 12 7.65 22.69 -7.66
C ARG A 12 8.64 23.08 -8.77
N GLU A 13 9.59 22.22 -9.10
CA GLU A 13 10.54 22.44 -10.20
C GLU A 13 9.83 22.59 -11.55
N ALA A 14 8.71 21.91 -11.74
CA ALA A 14 7.87 22.01 -12.93
C ALA A 14 6.91 23.21 -12.95
N GLY A 15 6.92 24.08 -11.93
CA GLY A 15 5.98 25.21 -11.81
C GLY A 15 4.53 24.79 -11.53
N LEU A 16 4.35 23.65 -10.86
CA LEU A 16 3.05 23.07 -10.46
C LEU A 16 2.95 23.00 -8.93
N ASP A 17 3.45 24.00 -8.22
CA ASP A 17 3.50 24.02 -6.76
C ASP A 17 2.13 24.10 -6.07
N ASP A 18 1.09 24.50 -6.80
CA ASP A 18 -0.30 24.49 -6.37
C ASP A 18 -0.99 23.11 -6.56
N TYR A 19 -0.35 22.18 -7.28
CA TYR A 19 -0.85 20.82 -7.46
C TYR A 19 -0.53 19.96 -6.24
N ALA A 20 -1.47 19.09 -5.86
CA ALA A 20 -1.34 18.26 -4.67
C ALA A 20 -1.64 16.78 -4.94
N PRO A 21 -0.86 15.83 -4.40
CA PRO A 21 -1.23 14.41 -4.45
C PRO A 21 -2.58 14.17 -3.77
N ALA A 22 -3.47 13.45 -4.47
CA ALA A 22 -4.77 13.03 -3.93
C ALA A 22 -4.65 11.81 -3.00
N HIS A 23 -3.60 11.00 -3.19
CA HIS A 23 -3.20 9.90 -2.32
C HIS A 23 -1.67 9.77 -2.31
N ARG A 24 -1.15 8.76 -1.61
CA ARG A 24 0.29 8.45 -1.57
C ARG A 24 0.55 7.00 -1.90
N LEU A 25 1.78 6.73 -2.33
CA LEU A 25 2.39 5.39 -2.38
C LEU A 25 3.52 5.32 -1.33
N ASP A 26 3.84 4.11 -0.89
CA ASP A 26 5.04 3.89 -0.08
C ASP A 26 6.28 4.11 -0.95
N ARG A 27 7.41 4.49 -0.33
CA ARG A 27 8.63 4.87 -1.06
C ARG A 27 9.15 3.79 -2.03
N ALA A 28 9.00 2.52 -1.66
CA ALA A 28 9.45 1.39 -2.48
C ALA A 28 8.34 0.86 -3.42
N THR A 29 7.18 1.51 -3.46
CA THR A 29 6.04 1.11 -4.29
C THR A 29 5.98 1.99 -5.54
N SER A 30 6.05 1.36 -6.71
CA SER A 30 5.82 2.00 -7.99
C SER A 30 4.33 2.01 -8.36
N GLY A 31 3.99 2.73 -9.43
CA GLY A 31 2.67 2.66 -10.06
C GLY A 31 1.94 4.00 -10.12
N CYS A 32 0.61 3.92 -10.27
CA CYS A 32 -0.24 5.07 -10.49
C CYS A 32 -0.33 5.97 -9.25
N LEU A 33 -0.08 7.26 -9.44
CA LEU A 33 -0.21 8.28 -8.42
C LEU A 33 -0.99 9.47 -8.98
N LEU A 34 -2.14 9.76 -8.39
CA LEU A 34 -2.98 10.87 -8.84
C LEU A 34 -2.53 12.18 -8.19
N VAL A 35 -2.18 13.15 -9.05
CA VAL A 35 -1.89 14.54 -8.67
C VAL A 35 -3.05 15.41 -9.14
N ALA A 36 -3.65 16.15 -8.21
CA ALA A 36 -4.83 16.94 -8.43
C ALA A 36 -4.46 18.42 -8.61
N ARG A 37 -5.18 19.08 -9.52
CA ARG A 37 -5.24 20.54 -9.59
C ARG A 37 -5.95 21.11 -8.35
N PRO A 38 -5.68 22.37 -7.93
CA PRO A 38 -6.29 22.97 -6.74
C PRO A 38 -7.81 22.82 -6.67
N GLU A 39 -8.49 23.04 -7.80
CA GLU A 39 -9.96 23.04 -7.91
C GLU A 39 -10.61 21.68 -7.60
N VAL A 40 -9.86 20.58 -7.74
CA VAL A 40 -10.37 19.21 -7.56
C VAL A 40 -9.65 18.43 -6.45
N ALA A 41 -8.64 19.02 -5.80
CA ALA A 41 -7.82 18.35 -4.80
C ALA A 41 -8.64 17.85 -3.61
N GLU A 42 -9.51 18.69 -3.05
CA GLU A 42 -10.32 18.34 -1.88
C GLU A 42 -11.40 17.28 -2.21
N PRO A 43 -12.21 17.42 -3.28
CA PRO A 43 -13.13 16.35 -3.70
C PRO A 43 -12.45 15.00 -3.92
N LEU A 44 -11.26 14.98 -4.55
CA LEU A 44 -10.52 13.75 -4.78
C LEU A 44 -10.01 13.13 -3.47
N ARG A 45 -9.43 13.93 -2.57
CA ARG A 45 -9.01 13.46 -1.23
C ARG A 45 -10.18 12.85 -0.46
N ARG A 46 -11.36 13.48 -0.51
CA ARG A 46 -12.59 12.93 0.08
C ARG A 46 -12.99 11.60 -0.54
N ALA A 47 -12.91 11.47 -1.87
CA ALA A 47 -13.22 10.21 -2.55
C ALA A 47 -12.29 9.07 -2.12
N PHE A 48 -10.98 9.33 -1.98
CA PHE A 48 -10.02 8.36 -1.45
C PHE A 48 -10.28 8.01 0.02
N ALA A 49 -10.54 9.02 0.86
CA ALA A 49 -10.83 8.83 2.29
C ALA A 49 -12.13 8.05 2.53
N ALA A 50 -13.12 8.26 1.68
CA ALA A 50 -14.41 7.55 1.69
C ALA A 50 -14.38 6.20 0.95
N HIS A 51 -13.21 5.71 0.54
CA HIS A 51 -13.04 4.43 -0.15
C HIS A 51 -13.89 4.29 -1.43
N ARG A 52 -14.16 5.40 -2.13
CA ARG A 52 -14.91 5.41 -3.42
C ARG A 52 -14.00 5.20 -4.63
N VAL A 53 -12.70 5.13 -4.43
CA VAL A 53 -11.70 4.88 -5.47
C VAL A 53 -11.18 3.46 -5.30
N GLU A 54 -11.45 2.60 -6.28
CA GLU A 54 -10.81 1.28 -6.35
C GLU A 54 -9.34 1.45 -6.70
N LYS A 55 -8.46 0.78 -5.97
CA LYS A 55 -7.04 0.68 -6.27
C LYS A 55 -6.70 -0.78 -6.48
N ARG A 56 -5.81 -1.05 -7.44
CA ARG A 56 -5.37 -2.40 -7.78
C ARG A 56 -3.86 -2.41 -7.91
N TYR A 57 -3.24 -3.40 -7.29
CA TYR A 57 -1.79 -3.55 -7.25
C TYR A 57 -1.43 -4.95 -7.74
N LEU A 58 -0.29 -5.06 -8.41
CA LEU A 58 0.38 -6.33 -8.63
C LEU A 58 1.55 -6.43 -7.67
N ALA A 59 1.72 -7.59 -7.05
CA ALA A 59 2.83 -7.82 -6.13
C ALA A 59 3.37 -9.24 -6.29
N LEU A 60 4.69 -9.37 -6.20
CA LEU A 60 5.35 -10.67 -6.05
C LEU A 60 5.49 -10.99 -4.57
N CYS A 61 4.98 -12.13 -4.15
CA CYS A 61 5.11 -12.63 -2.78
C CYS A 61 5.77 -14.02 -2.74
N GLN A 62 6.33 -14.35 -1.58
CA GLN A 62 7.00 -15.63 -1.35
C GLN A 62 6.00 -16.79 -1.29
N GLY A 63 6.37 -17.92 -1.88
CA GLY A 63 5.59 -19.16 -1.85
C GLY A 63 4.40 -19.17 -2.81
N GLN A 64 3.60 -20.23 -2.70
CA GLN A 64 2.35 -20.39 -3.45
C GLN A 64 1.19 -19.98 -2.57
N MET A 65 0.42 -18.98 -3.01
CA MET A 65 -0.78 -18.52 -2.32
C MET A 65 -1.89 -19.57 -2.43
N GLU A 66 -2.28 -20.14 -1.29
CA GLU A 66 -3.40 -21.07 -1.16
C GLU A 66 -4.34 -20.60 -0.03
N PRO A 67 -5.64 -20.36 -0.30
CA PRO A 67 -6.30 -20.45 -1.60
C PRO A 67 -5.81 -19.41 -2.63
N PRO A 68 -6.02 -19.62 -3.94
CA PRO A 68 -5.57 -18.68 -4.99
C PRO A 68 -6.39 -17.38 -5.01
N THR A 69 -7.51 -17.32 -4.30
CA THR A 69 -8.32 -16.10 -4.13
C THR A 69 -8.82 -16.02 -2.71
N GLY A 70 -8.94 -14.81 -2.19
CA GLY A 70 -9.52 -14.63 -0.87
C GLY A 70 -9.59 -13.18 -0.43
N ARG A 71 -9.91 -12.99 0.84
CA ARG A 71 -10.03 -11.69 1.49
C ARG A 71 -9.33 -11.75 2.84
N ILE A 72 -8.36 -10.87 3.04
CA ILE A 72 -7.57 -10.77 4.28
C ILE A 72 -8.25 -9.72 5.14
N GLU A 73 -8.83 -10.15 6.27
CA GLU A 73 -9.42 -9.26 7.27
C GLU A 73 -8.58 -9.30 8.55
N ALA A 74 -7.58 -8.44 8.60
CA ALA A 74 -6.62 -8.39 9.69
C ALA A 74 -6.42 -6.92 10.10
N PRO A 75 -6.96 -6.48 11.25
CA PRO A 75 -6.80 -5.10 11.70
C PRO A 75 -5.34 -4.75 11.96
N LEU A 76 -4.98 -3.48 11.74
CA LEU A 76 -3.59 -3.02 11.74
C LEU A 76 -3.36 -1.92 12.78
N VAL A 77 -2.32 -2.09 13.58
CA VAL A 77 -1.84 -1.10 14.54
C VAL A 77 -0.49 -0.54 14.09
N ARG A 78 -0.21 0.72 14.43
CA ARG A 78 1.17 1.23 14.34
C ARG A 78 1.96 0.56 15.46
N ALA A 79 3.02 -0.16 15.11
CA ALA A 79 3.91 -0.74 16.09
C ALA A 79 4.65 0.38 16.85
N ASP A 80 4.89 0.16 18.15
CA ASP A 80 5.70 1.05 18.97
C ASP A 80 7.08 1.23 18.33
N PRO A 81 7.55 2.48 18.10
CA PRO A 81 8.90 2.75 17.62
C PRO A 81 10.01 2.06 18.43
N ALA A 82 9.82 1.84 19.73
CA ALA A 82 10.79 1.16 20.60
C ALA A 82 10.80 -0.37 20.40
N ALA A 83 9.72 -0.95 19.89
CA ALA A 83 9.61 -2.38 19.55
C ALA A 83 10.03 -2.67 18.10
N ALA A 84 10.23 -1.64 17.28
CA ALA A 84 10.69 -1.73 15.90
C ALA A 84 12.22 -1.84 15.85
N ASP A 85 12.75 -3.01 16.20
CA ASP A 85 14.13 -3.38 15.87
C ASP A 85 14.35 -3.29 14.34
N ALA A 86 15.60 -3.12 13.91
CA ALA A 86 16.04 -2.58 12.60
C ALA A 86 15.52 -3.26 11.31
N GLY A 87 14.63 -4.25 11.40
CA GLY A 87 13.99 -4.93 10.28
C GLY A 87 12.47 -5.12 10.40
N ARG A 88 11.80 -4.71 11.50
CA ARG A 88 10.34 -4.91 11.65
C ARG A 88 9.56 -3.75 11.05
N HIS A 89 8.48 -4.08 10.31
CA HIS A 89 7.54 -3.07 9.84
C HIS A 89 6.95 -2.30 11.02
N LYS A 90 6.90 -0.97 10.93
CA LYS A 90 6.24 -0.08 11.92
C LYS A 90 4.71 -0.27 12.01
N VAL A 91 4.19 -1.33 11.40
CA VAL A 91 2.78 -1.70 11.33
C VAL A 91 2.71 -3.22 11.47
N ALA A 92 1.80 -3.69 12.32
CA ALA A 92 1.58 -5.12 12.58
C ALA A 92 0.08 -5.43 12.60
N VAL A 93 -0.25 -6.72 12.42
CA VAL A 93 -1.60 -7.22 12.66
C VAL A 93 -1.83 -7.31 14.15
N ASP A 94 -2.92 -6.71 14.61
CA ASP A 94 -3.33 -6.72 16.02
C ASP A 94 -4.86 -6.59 16.08
N PRO A 95 -5.59 -7.44 16.84
CA PRO A 95 -7.04 -7.32 17.01
C PRO A 95 -7.52 -5.94 17.52
N ALA A 96 -6.70 -5.23 18.30
CA ALA A 96 -6.97 -3.87 18.78
C ALA A 96 -6.61 -2.79 17.73
N GLY A 97 -6.09 -3.20 16.58
CA GLY A 97 -5.75 -2.33 15.45
C GLY A 97 -6.96 -1.74 14.75
N ARG A 98 -6.70 -0.83 13.81
CA ARG A 98 -7.76 -0.26 12.97
C ARG A 98 -8.19 -1.29 11.93
N PRO A 99 -9.50 -1.46 11.67
CA PRO A 99 -9.99 -2.36 10.63
C PRO A 99 -9.29 -2.12 9.29
N ALA A 100 -8.87 -3.23 8.68
CA ALA A 100 -8.22 -3.25 7.39
C ALA A 100 -8.56 -4.53 6.63
N ALA A 101 -8.89 -4.38 5.35
CA ALA A 101 -9.24 -5.49 4.48
C ALA A 101 -8.62 -5.37 3.09
N THR A 102 -8.18 -6.49 2.54
CA THR A 102 -7.58 -6.60 1.21
C THR A 102 -8.12 -7.84 0.51
N ARG A 103 -8.72 -7.68 -0.68
CA ARG A 103 -9.01 -8.82 -1.55
C ARG A 103 -7.77 -9.16 -2.37
N TYR A 104 -7.54 -10.45 -2.59
CA TYR A 104 -6.44 -10.91 -3.42
C TYR A 104 -6.89 -11.98 -4.41
N ARG A 105 -6.14 -12.06 -5.51
CA ARG A 105 -6.25 -13.11 -6.52
C ARG A 105 -4.86 -13.39 -7.09
N THR A 106 -4.44 -14.65 -7.04
CA THR A 106 -3.25 -15.14 -7.71
C THR A 106 -3.44 -15.01 -9.22
N VAL A 107 -2.52 -14.31 -9.87
CA VAL A 107 -2.45 -14.15 -11.32
C VAL A 107 -1.68 -15.31 -11.93
N THR A 108 -0.52 -15.64 -11.33
CA THR A 108 0.28 -16.81 -11.67
C THR A 108 1.13 -17.19 -10.46
N ALA A 109 1.52 -18.46 -10.36
CA ALA A 109 2.34 -18.97 -9.28
C ALA A 109 3.50 -19.83 -9.82
N TRP A 110 4.60 -19.81 -9.09
CA TRP A 110 5.79 -20.62 -9.27
C TRP A 110 6.10 -21.34 -7.97
N ARG A 111 7.08 -22.26 -7.98
CA ARG A 111 7.41 -23.08 -6.81
C ARG A 111 7.67 -22.27 -5.53
N GLN A 112 8.30 -21.11 -5.65
CA GLN A 112 8.75 -20.30 -4.51
C GLN A 112 8.16 -18.88 -4.50
N ALA A 113 7.24 -18.55 -5.41
CA ALA A 113 6.70 -17.20 -5.52
C ALA A 113 5.32 -17.19 -6.18
N SER A 114 4.52 -16.18 -5.89
CA SER A 114 3.25 -15.91 -6.56
C SER A 114 3.19 -14.45 -7.00
N LEU A 115 2.69 -14.21 -8.22
CA LEU A 115 2.23 -12.90 -8.64
C LEU A 115 0.77 -12.77 -8.25
N VAL A 116 0.47 -11.81 -7.38
CA VAL A 116 -0.88 -11.57 -6.87
C VAL A 116 -1.40 -10.20 -7.27
N GLU A 117 -2.66 -10.16 -7.67
CA GLU A 117 -3.46 -8.94 -7.73
C GLU A 117 -4.02 -8.67 -6.33
N LEU A 118 -3.90 -7.43 -5.86
CA LEU A 118 -4.36 -6.97 -4.56
C LEU A 118 -5.27 -5.76 -4.72
N VAL A 119 -6.45 -5.83 -4.12
CA VAL A 119 -7.43 -4.73 -4.08
C VAL A 119 -7.68 -4.37 -2.62
N PRO A 120 -7.00 -3.33 -2.08
CA PRO A 120 -7.23 -2.88 -0.72
C PRO A 120 -8.58 -2.16 -0.60
N GLU A 121 -9.45 -2.66 0.25
CA GLU A 121 -10.76 -2.08 0.58
C GLU A 121 -10.64 -0.95 1.60
N SER A 122 -9.50 -0.91 2.29
CA SER A 122 -9.09 0.15 3.21
C SER A 122 -7.78 0.81 2.78
N GLY A 123 -7.27 1.77 3.56
CA GLY A 123 -6.08 2.56 3.20
C GLY A 123 -5.08 2.71 4.32
N ARG A 124 -4.71 1.61 5.01
CA ARG A 124 -3.74 1.69 6.11
C ARG A 124 -2.30 1.68 5.60
N THR A 125 -1.40 2.30 6.36
CA THR A 125 0.04 2.30 6.06
C THR A 125 0.56 0.88 5.93
N HIS A 126 1.32 0.59 4.87
CA HIS A 126 1.93 -0.72 4.60
C HIS A 126 0.94 -1.90 4.56
N GLN A 127 -0.36 -1.65 4.40
CA GLN A 127 -1.41 -2.67 4.56
C GLN A 127 -1.14 -3.94 3.74
N LEU A 128 -0.88 -3.80 2.44
CA LEU A 128 -0.65 -4.92 1.54
C LEU A 128 0.56 -5.77 1.96
N ARG A 129 1.64 -5.11 2.38
CA ARG A 129 2.86 -5.77 2.87
C ARG A 129 2.58 -6.61 4.11
N VAL A 130 1.92 -5.98 5.09
CA VAL A 130 1.62 -6.62 6.38
C VAL A 130 0.58 -7.73 6.23
N HIS A 131 -0.44 -7.54 5.40
CA HIS A 131 -1.46 -8.55 5.12
C HIS A 131 -0.88 -9.79 4.44
N LEU A 132 -0.03 -9.62 3.43
CA LEU A 132 0.61 -10.75 2.77
C LEU A 132 1.62 -11.46 3.67
N ALA A 133 2.40 -10.71 4.46
CA ALA A 133 3.27 -11.30 5.48
C ALA A 133 2.48 -12.06 6.56
N HIS A 134 1.31 -11.56 6.95
CA HIS A 134 0.42 -12.21 7.91
C HIS A 134 -0.10 -13.56 7.41
N LEU A 135 -0.33 -13.70 6.10
CA LEU A 135 -0.64 -14.99 5.48
C LEU A 135 0.57 -15.92 5.31
N GLY A 136 1.78 -15.51 5.72
CA GLY A 136 3.01 -16.28 5.51
C GLY A 136 3.63 -16.10 4.12
N HIS A 137 3.14 -15.15 3.33
CA HIS A 137 3.59 -14.87 1.96
C HIS A 137 4.12 -13.43 1.85
N PRO A 138 5.19 -13.05 2.55
CA PRO A 138 5.72 -11.68 2.49
C PRO A 138 6.06 -11.27 1.05
N LEU A 139 6.00 -9.96 0.77
CA LEU A 139 6.45 -9.42 -0.52
C LEU A 139 7.94 -9.73 -0.74
N LEU A 140 8.31 -10.01 -1.98
CA LEU A 140 9.70 -10.16 -2.39
C LEU A 140 10.35 -8.79 -2.62
N GLY A 141 11.49 -8.54 -1.96
CA GLY A 141 12.25 -7.28 -2.00
C GLY A 141 11.90 -6.28 -0.89
#